data_AF-A0A0R3JXF4-F1
#
_entry.id   AF-A0A0R3JXF4-F1
#
_cell.length_a   1.000
_cell.length_b   1.000
_cell.length_c   1.000
_cell.angle_alpha   90.00
_cell.angle_beta   90.00
_cell.angle_gamma   90.00
#
_symmetry.space_group_name_H-M   'P 1'
#
loop_
_entity.id
_entity.type
_entity.pdbx_description
1 polymer ?
#
loop_
_entity_poly.entity_id
_entity_poly.type
_entity_poly.pdbx_seq_one_letter_code
_entity_poly.pdbx_strand_id
1 'polypeptide(L)'
;MLINSSFILTDILLNTIRYKCKNTGCRIKILPGFEEMMKDGKALLKNLRDIKIEDLLRRDPINLDIKGIEEYIKNKKILVTGGGGSIGSELARQISRFNPSELIILDINENAVYELEHELKFKYPDLNIKVIIASIRDKGRIDRIFNTSRPNIVFHAAAHKHVPLMENNPSN
;
A
#
# COMPACT_ATOMS: atom_id res chain seq x y z
N MET A 1 -0.06 19.59 21.86
CA MET A 1 -0.47 20.82 21.14
C MET A 1 -1.83 20.57 20.50
N LEU A 2 -2.77 21.52 20.65
CA LEU A 2 -4.15 21.40 20.14
C LEU A 2 -4.31 22.27 18.88
N ILE A 3 -4.95 21.72 17.85
CA ILE A 3 -5.09 22.36 16.53
C ILE A 3 -6.58 22.38 16.18
N ASN A 4 -7.12 23.56 15.89
CA ASN A 4 -8.54 23.80 15.59
C ASN A 4 -8.80 23.60 14.09
N SER A 5 -9.88 22.88 13.73
CA SER A 5 -10.22 22.55 12.35
C SER A 5 -11.21 23.56 11.75
N SER A 6 -10.71 24.54 10.99
CA SER A 6 -11.53 25.37 10.10
C SER A 6 -11.03 25.19 8.66
N PHE A 7 -11.98 24.85 7.79
CA PHE A 7 -11.83 24.30 6.45
C PHE A 7 -10.86 25.09 5.55
N ILE A 8 -10.01 24.35 4.82
CA ILE A 8 -9.16 24.77 3.68
C ILE A 8 -7.71 25.24 4.02
N LEU A 9 -7.42 25.73 5.23
CA LEU A 9 -6.03 26.08 5.63
C LEU A 9 -5.31 25.02 6.49
N THR A 10 -5.98 23.92 6.84
CA THR A 10 -5.53 22.95 7.84
C THR A 10 -4.33 22.10 7.41
N ASP A 11 -4.21 21.71 6.14
CA ASP A 11 -3.28 20.62 5.78
C ASP A 11 -1.81 21.06 5.71
N ILE A 12 -1.56 22.28 5.23
CA ILE A 12 -0.22 22.90 5.24
C ILE A 12 0.19 23.17 6.68
N LEU A 13 -0.74 23.70 7.48
CA LEU A 13 -0.50 24.02 8.88
C LEU A 13 -0.21 22.76 9.70
N LEU A 14 -0.99 21.69 9.49
CA LEU A 14 -0.84 20.41 10.19
C LEU A 14 0.51 19.76 9.88
N ASN A 15 0.91 19.72 8.61
CA ASN A 15 2.21 19.21 8.19
C ASN A 15 3.38 20.06 8.76
N THR A 16 3.23 21.39 8.75
CA THR A 16 4.23 22.32 9.32
C THR A 16 4.40 22.12 10.82
N ILE A 17 3.29 21.99 11.53
CA ILE A 17 3.25 21.71 12.97
C ILE A 17 3.94 20.37 13.26
N ARG A 18 3.61 19.33 12.51
CA ARG A 18 4.21 17.99 12.69
C ARG A 18 5.71 18.01 12.44
N TYR A 19 6.17 18.74 11.42
CA TYR A 19 7.59 18.92 11.13
C TYR A 19 8.32 19.60 12.30
N LYS A 20 7.79 20.71 12.83
CA LYS A 20 8.39 21.43 13.97
C LYS A 20 8.39 20.60 15.26
N CYS A 21 7.37 19.77 15.48
CA CYS A 21 7.26 18.94 16.68
C CYS A 21 7.95 17.56 16.55
N LYS A 22 8.57 17.24 15.41
CA LYS A 22 9.14 15.90 15.14
C LYS A 22 10.15 15.44 16.20
N ASN A 23 10.91 16.38 16.78
CA ASN A 23 11.97 16.09 17.75
C ASN A 23 11.61 16.44 19.19
N THR A 24 10.37 16.87 19.46
CA THR A 24 10.00 17.44 20.78
C THR A 24 9.37 16.41 21.73
N GLY A 25 9.30 15.13 21.34
CA GLY A 25 8.64 14.07 22.12
C GLY A 25 7.13 14.27 22.34
N CYS A 26 6.55 15.33 21.77
CA CYS A 26 5.18 15.74 22.01
C CYS A 26 4.19 14.92 21.15
N ARG A 27 3.12 14.41 21.76
CA ARG A 27 1.98 13.85 21.04
C ARG A 27 1.10 14.99 20.49
N ILE A 28 0.79 14.93 19.20
CA ILE A 28 -0.07 15.90 18.52
C ILE A 28 -1.47 15.32 18.45
N LYS A 29 -2.47 16.12 18.84
CA LYS A 29 -3.88 15.74 18.80
C LYS A 29 -4.69 16.79 18.05
N ILE A 30 -5.73 16.37 17.36
CA ILE A 30 -6.66 17.24 16.65
C ILE A 30 -7.82 17.57 17.59
N LEU A 31 -8.12 18.86 17.72
CA LEU A 31 -9.30 19.35 18.43
C LEU A 31 -10.43 19.51 17.41
N PRO A 32 -11.57 18.83 17.58
CA PRO A 32 -12.70 18.97 16.68
C PRO A 32 -13.28 20.38 16.71
N GLY A 33 -14.04 20.73 15.68
CA GLY A 33 -14.68 22.03 15.56
C GLY A 33 -15.67 22.28 16.70
N PHE A 34 -15.90 23.56 17.01
CA PHE A 34 -16.76 23.98 18.12
C PHE A 34 -18.19 23.40 18.04
N GLU A 35 -18.76 23.29 16.84
CA GLU A 35 -20.09 22.71 16.62
C GLU A 35 -20.17 21.22 17.00
N GLU A 36 -19.13 20.45 16.68
CA GLU A 36 -19.05 19.02 16.96
C GLU A 36 -18.90 18.77 18.48
N MET A 37 -18.19 19.68 19.16
CA MET A 37 -18.05 19.66 20.62
C MET A 37 -19.36 19.97 21.36
N MET A 38 -20.20 20.86 20.82
CA MET A 38 -21.47 21.24 21.43
C MET A 38 -22.54 20.15 21.31
N LYS A 39 -22.45 19.26 20.32
CA LYS A 39 -23.42 18.16 20.11
C LYS A 39 -23.33 17.05 21.15
N ASP A 40 -22.12 16.72 21.63
CA ASP A 40 -21.90 15.54 22.48
C ASP A 40 -21.96 15.79 23.98
N GLY A 41 -22.01 17.06 24.43
CA GLY A 41 -22.22 17.45 25.83
C GLY A 41 -21.26 16.86 26.88
N LYS A 42 -20.24 16.10 26.46
CA LYS A 42 -19.30 15.36 27.31
C LYS A 42 -17.87 15.85 27.09
N ALA A 43 -17.15 15.89 28.20
CA ALA A 43 -15.79 16.41 28.40
C ALA A 43 -14.89 16.48 27.15
N LEU A 44 -14.34 17.67 26.91
CA LEU A 44 -13.33 18.05 25.90
C LEU A 44 -12.30 16.95 25.60
N LEU A 45 -11.86 16.22 26.63
CA LEU A 45 -10.81 15.21 26.56
C LEU A 45 -11.21 13.95 25.77
N LYS A 46 -12.49 13.57 25.72
CA LYS A 46 -12.95 12.41 24.95
C LYS A 46 -12.94 12.66 23.45
N ASN A 47 -13.04 13.91 23.04
CA ASN A 47 -13.18 14.29 21.63
C ASN A 47 -11.83 14.58 20.97
N LEU A 48 -10.72 14.52 21.72
CA LEU A 48 -9.37 14.66 21.19
C LEU A 48 -8.90 13.36 20.52
N ARG A 49 -8.82 13.38 19.19
CA ARG A 49 -8.32 12.25 18.40
C ARG A 49 -6.85 12.40 17.99
N ASP A 50 -6.18 11.28 17.83
CA ASP A 50 -4.86 11.24 17.22
C ASP A 50 -4.95 11.56 15.71
N ILE A 51 -3.84 12.06 15.16
CA ILE A 51 -3.69 12.31 13.72
C ILE A 51 -3.71 10.96 13.01
N LYS A 52 -4.61 10.80 12.03
CA LYS A 52 -4.63 9.64 11.13
C LYS A 52 -3.87 9.95 9.85
N ILE A 53 -3.51 8.92 9.09
CA ILE A 53 -2.79 9.09 7.81
C ILE A 53 -3.63 9.89 6.81
N GLU A 54 -4.94 9.72 6.84
CA GLU A 54 -5.89 10.38 5.95
C GLU A 54 -5.88 11.90 6.15
N ASP A 55 -5.67 12.39 7.39
CA ASP A 55 -5.53 13.82 7.69
C ASP A 55 -4.27 14.45 7.08
N LEU A 56 -3.32 13.62 6.62
CA LEU A 56 -2.07 14.06 6.02
C LEU A 56 -2.11 13.99 4.48
N LEU A 57 -3.13 13.33 3.92
CA LEU A 57 -3.29 13.18 2.48
C LEU A 57 -4.02 14.39 1.89
N ARG A 58 -3.50 14.94 0.79
CA ARG A 58 -4.06 16.10 0.08
C ARG A 58 -5.29 15.77 -0.79
N ARG A 59 -5.98 14.65 -0.54
CA ARG A 59 -7.09 14.17 -1.38
C ARG A 59 -8.19 13.57 -0.53
N ASP A 60 -9.42 13.71 -1.00
CA ASP A 60 -10.56 13.01 -0.40
C ASP A 60 -10.31 11.49 -0.37
N PRO A 61 -10.80 10.78 0.66
CA PRO A 61 -10.75 9.33 0.70
C PRO A 61 -11.38 8.75 -0.56
N ILE A 62 -10.65 7.86 -1.24
CA ILE A 62 -11.18 7.20 -2.44
C ILE A 62 -12.23 6.18 -2.01
N ASN A 63 -13.46 6.31 -2.53
CA ASN A 63 -14.45 5.24 -2.47
C ASN A 63 -14.01 4.13 -3.42
N LEU A 64 -13.61 2.99 -2.86
CA LEU A 64 -13.19 1.82 -3.62
C LEU A 64 -14.42 1.05 -4.09
N ASP A 65 -14.54 0.84 -5.40
CA ASP A 65 -15.53 -0.07 -5.98
C ASP A 65 -15.07 -1.53 -5.79
N ILE A 66 -15.40 -2.09 -4.64
CA ILE A 66 -15.01 -3.46 -4.28
C ILE A 66 -15.59 -4.48 -5.27
N LYS A 67 -16.81 -4.26 -5.78
CA LYS A 67 -17.45 -5.21 -6.71
C LYS A 67 -16.75 -5.22 -8.05
N GLY A 68 -16.46 -4.05 -8.62
CA GLY A 68 -15.69 -3.95 -9.85
C GLY A 68 -14.30 -4.58 -9.73
N ILE A 69 -13.63 -4.41 -8.59
CA ILE A 69 -12.33 -5.04 -8.31
C ILE A 69 -12.46 -6.57 -8.24
N GLU A 70 -13.47 -7.11 -7.55
CA GLU A 70 -13.69 -8.55 -7.48
C GLU A 70 -13.90 -9.13 -8.88
N GLU A 71 -14.80 -8.56 -9.68
CA GLU A 71 -15.09 -9.03 -11.04
C GLU A 71 -13.86 -9.01 -11.94
N TYR A 72 -12.98 -8.02 -11.75
CA TYR A 72 -11.75 -7.90 -12.51
C TYR A 72 -10.70 -8.98 -12.16
N ILE A 73 -10.62 -9.38 -10.89
CA ILE A 73 -9.58 -10.30 -10.38
C ILE A 73 -10.03 -11.75 -10.37
N LYS A 74 -11.29 -12.02 -10.07
CA LYS A 74 -11.82 -13.36 -9.82
C LYS A 74 -11.60 -14.28 -11.01
N ASN A 75 -11.14 -15.51 -10.73
CA ASN A 75 -10.86 -16.54 -11.73
C ASN A 75 -9.86 -16.13 -12.84
N LYS A 76 -9.05 -15.08 -12.61
CA LYS A 76 -7.98 -14.68 -13.52
C LYS A 76 -6.62 -15.15 -13.01
N LYS A 77 -5.71 -15.42 -13.94
CA LYS A 77 -4.29 -15.58 -13.65
C LYS A 77 -3.64 -14.20 -13.52
N ILE A 78 -3.10 -13.89 -12.35
CA ILE A 78 -2.55 -12.58 -12.05
C ILE A 78 -1.04 -12.71 -11.84
N LEU A 79 -0.26 -11.89 -12.54
CA LEU A 79 1.19 -11.77 -12.33
C LEU A 79 1.49 -10.47 -11.59
N VAL A 80 2.19 -10.57 -10.45
CA VAL A 80 2.73 -9.42 -9.72
C VAL A 80 4.25 -9.44 -9.84
N THR A 81 4.84 -8.47 -10.54
CA THR A 81 6.31 -8.31 -10.58
C THR A 81 6.76 -7.35 -9.48
N GLY A 82 7.93 -7.58 -8.89
CA GLY A 82 8.36 -6.83 -7.70
C GLY A 82 7.58 -7.27 -6.45
N GLY A 83 7.13 -8.53 -6.43
CA GLY A 83 6.24 -9.06 -5.41
C GLY A 83 6.83 -9.11 -4.00
N GLY A 84 8.15 -9.21 -3.86
CA GLY A 84 8.85 -9.11 -2.57
C GLY A 84 9.00 -7.67 -2.07
N GLY A 85 8.70 -6.67 -2.91
CA GLY A 85 8.69 -5.27 -2.54
C GLY A 85 7.48 -4.88 -1.67
N SER A 86 7.56 -3.74 -0.99
CA SER A 86 6.48 -3.24 -0.12
C SER A 86 5.15 -3.08 -0.85
N ILE A 87 5.16 -2.57 -2.09
CA ILE A 87 3.94 -2.39 -2.90
C ILE A 87 3.49 -3.72 -3.53
N GLY A 88 4.42 -4.48 -4.12
CA GLY A 88 4.08 -5.76 -4.74
C GLY A 88 3.51 -6.78 -3.75
N SER A 89 4.05 -6.84 -2.54
CA SER A 89 3.55 -7.74 -1.50
C SER A 89 2.16 -7.34 -1.01
N GLU A 90 1.89 -6.03 -0.89
CA GLU A 90 0.55 -5.55 -0.54
C GLU A 90 -0.47 -5.80 -1.65
N LEU A 91 -0.07 -5.61 -2.92
CA LEU A 91 -0.90 -5.98 -4.06
C LEU A 91 -1.23 -7.48 -4.04
N ALA A 92 -0.23 -8.34 -3.84
CA ALA A 92 -0.43 -9.78 -3.73
C ALA A 92 -1.43 -10.13 -2.61
N ARG A 93 -1.29 -9.53 -1.42
CA ARG A 93 -2.24 -9.72 -0.30
C ARG A 93 -3.67 -9.30 -0.65
N GLN A 94 -3.84 -8.17 -1.34
CA GLN A 94 -5.17 -7.69 -1.72
C GLN A 94 -5.78 -8.57 -2.80
N ILE A 95 -5.01 -8.94 -3.83
CA ILE A 95 -5.44 -9.82 -4.92
C ILE A 95 -5.91 -11.17 -4.37
N SER A 96 -5.18 -11.76 -3.42
CA SER A 96 -5.53 -13.05 -2.80
C SER A 96 -6.92 -13.10 -2.17
N ARG A 97 -7.50 -11.94 -1.81
CA ARG A 97 -8.84 -11.86 -1.21
C ARG A 97 -9.97 -12.05 -2.21
N PHE A 98 -9.69 -11.92 -3.50
CA PHE A 98 -10.70 -11.90 -4.57
C PHE A 98 -10.72 -13.19 -5.40
N ASN A 99 -10.15 -14.28 -4.89
CA ASN A 99 -10.15 -15.61 -5.50
C ASN A 99 -9.70 -15.62 -6.98
N PRO A 100 -8.48 -15.16 -7.29
CA PRO A 100 -7.90 -15.37 -8.61
C PRO A 100 -7.71 -16.88 -8.87
N SER A 101 -7.66 -17.28 -10.14
CA SER A 101 -7.40 -18.70 -10.49
C SER A 101 -5.95 -19.11 -10.22
N GLU A 102 -5.03 -18.15 -10.28
CA GLU A 102 -3.61 -18.34 -9.99
C GLU A 102 -2.98 -16.98 -9.67
N LEU A 103 -2.18 -16.92 -8.61
CA LEU A 103 -1.36 -15.75 -8.26
C LEU A 103 0.11 -16.06 -8.50
N ILE A 104 0.72 -15.38 -9.47
CA ILE A 104 2.11 -15.54 -9.85
C ILE A 104 2.90 -14.37 -9.26
N ILE A 105 3.90 -14.67 -8.44
CA ILE A 105 4.73 -13.67 -7.76
C ILE A 105 6.14 -13.73 -8.35
N LEU A 106 6.57 -12.64 -8.97
CA LEU A 106 7.89 -12.53 -9.58
C LEU A 106 8.73 -11.47 -8.88
N ASP A 107 9.93 -11.83 -8.44
CA ASP A 107 10.91 -10.89 -7.89
C ASP A 107 12.34 -11.44 -8.03
N ILE A 108 13.33 -10.59 -7.80
CA ILE A 108 14.74 -10.98 -7.65
C ILE A 108 15.07 -11.33 -6.19
N ASN A 109 14.30 -10.81 -5.22
CA ASN A 109 14.54 -11.02 -3.80
C ASN A 109 13.85 -12.31 -3.32
N GLU A 110 14.62 -13.41 -3.31
CA GLU A 110 14.17 -14.74 -2.90
C GLU A 110 13.55 -14.76 -1.51
N ASN A 111 14.24 -14.20 -0.51
CA ASN A 111 13.78 -14.21 0.88
C ASN A 111 12.45 -13.50 1.03
N ALA A 112 12.31 -12.31 0.44
CA ALA A 112 11.07 -11.53 0.57
C ALA A 112 9.87 -12.23 -0.08
N VAL A 113 10.08 -12.90 -1.21
CA VAL A 113 9.00 -13.65 -1.88
C VAL A 113 8.67 -14.94 -1.14
N TYR A 114 9.66 -15.62 -0.56
CA TYR A 114 9.44 -16.81 0.26
C TYR A 114 8.55 -16.50 1.48
N GLU A 115 8.88 -15.44 2.23
CA GLU A 115 8.08 -15.01 3.38
C GLU A 115 6.65 -14.66 2.97
N LEU A 116 6.48 -13.95 1.85
CA LEU A 116 5.17 -13.62 1.32
C LEU A 116 4.38 -14.85 0.87
N GLU A 117 5.01 -15.79 0.17
CA GLU A 117 4.37 -17.04 -0.23
C GLU A 117 3.90 -17.83 0.98
N HIS A 118 4.73 -17.93 2.03
CA HIS A 118 4.40 -18.62 3.26
C HIS A 118 3.20 -17.96 3.96
N GLU A 119 3.23 -16.62 4.11
CA GLU A 119 2.13 -15.82 4.65
C GLU A 119 0.81 -16.10 3.90
N LEU A 120 0.86 -16.06 2.56
CA LEU A 120 -0.33 -16.22 1.72
C LEU A 120 -0.85 -17.65 1.72
N LYS A 121 0.01 -18.68 1.69
CA LYS A 121 -0.42 -20.08 1.78
C LYS A 121 -1.06 -20.38 3.12
N PHE A 122 -0.55 -19.80 4.21
CA PHE A 122 -1.15 -19.95 5.53
C PHE A 122 -2.57 -19.35 5.58
N LYS A 123 -2.76 -18.16 4.98
CA LYS A 123 -4.03 -17.44 5.02
C LYS A 123 -5.05 -17.88 3.96
N TYR A 124 -4.58 -18.41 2.84
CA TYR A 124 -5.36 -18.82 1.67
C TYR A 124 -4.86 -20.19 1.17
N PRO A 125 -5.15 -21.28 1.88
CA PRO A 125 -4.58 -22.61 1.58
C PRO A 125 -4.99 -23.16 0.21
N ASP A 126 -6.17 -22.76 -0.29
CA ASP A 126 -6.70 -23.18 -1.59
C ASP A 126 -6.22 -22.30 -2.75
N LEU A 127 -5.51 -21.19 -2.46
CA LEU A 127 -5.01 -20.30 -3.50
C LEU A 127 -3.82 -20.94 -4.20
N ASN A 128 -3.92 -21.11 -5.52
CA ASN A 128 -2.80 -21.55 -6.34
C ASN A 128 -1.78 -20.40 -6.48
N ILE A 129 -0.66 -20.50 -5.76
CA ILE A 129 0.42 -19.52 -5.75
C ILE A 129 1.64 -20.10 -6.47
N LYS A 130 2.20 -19.32 -7.41
CA LYS A 130 3.42 -19.66 -8.14
C LYS A 130 4.49 -18.58 -7.92
N VAL A 131 5.59 -18.95 -7.28
CA VAL A 131 6.75 -18.07 -7.11
C VAL A 131 7.73 -18.24 -8.28
N ILE A 132 8.23 -17.13 -8.81
CA ILE A 132 9.24 -17.10 -9.87
C ILE A 132 10.35 -16.14 -9.48
N ILE A 133 11.54 -16.66 -9.21
CA ILE A 133 12.73 -15.83 -9.01
C ILE A 133 13.30 -15.44 -10.36
N ALA A 134 13.20 -14.16 -10.75
CA ALA A 134 13.66 -13.67 -12.03
C ALA A 134 13.84 -12.15 -12.02
N SER A 135 14.82 -11.66 -12.79
CA SER A 135 14.90 -10.23 -13.11
C SER A 135 13.94 -9.89 -14.25
N ILE A 136 13.17 -8.81 -14.08
CA ILE A 136 12.34 -8.24 -15.16
C ILE A 136 13.16 -7.75 -16.35
N ARG A 137 14.47 -7.55 -16.15
CA ARG A 137 15.41 -7.07 -17.18
C ARG A 137 15.84 -8.20 -18.13
N ASP A 138 15.65 -9.45 -17.74
CA ASP A 138 15.95 -10.62 -18.57
C ASP A 138 14.77 -10.90 -19.51
N LYS A 139 14.79 -10.24 -20.68
CA LYS A 139 13.74 -10.37 -21.70
C LYS A 139 13.45 -11.83 -22.06
N GLY A 140 14.49 -12.64 -22.29
CA GLY A 140 14.33 -14.03 -22.71
C GLY A 140 13.63 -14.88 -21.63
N ARG A 141 13.96 -14.63 -20.36
CA ARG A 141 13.28 -15.28 -19.23
C ARG A 141 11.84 -14.81 -19.08
N ILE A 142 11.58 -13.51 -19.23
CA ILE A 142 10.22 -12.95 -19.18
C ILE A 142 9.35 -13.51 -20.31
N ASP A 143 9.86 -13.56 -21.55
CA ASP A 143 9.14 -14.13 -22.68
C ASP A 143 8.73 -15.59 -22.41
N ARG A 144 9.64 -16.40 -21.83
CA ARG A 144 9.31 -17.78 -21.42
C ARG A 144 8.24 -17.83 -20.33
N ILE A 145 8.30 -16.93 -19.34
CA ILE A 145 7.31 -16.85 -18.25
C ILE A 145 5.93 -16.50 -18.80
N PHE A 146 5.85 -15.54 -19.72
CA PHE A 146 4.58 -15.16 -20.37
C PHE A 146 4.02 -16.31 -21.22
N ASN A 147 4.88 -16.98 -21.99
CA ASN A 147 4.46 -18.11 -22.84
C ASN A 147 3.93 -19.31 -22.04
N THR A 148 4.55 -19.58 -20.88
CA THR A 148 4.20 -20.73 -20.02
C THR A 148 3.05 -20.41 -19.06
N SER A 149 3.10 -19.27 -18.38
CA SER A 149 2.14 -18.94 -17.32
C SER A 149 0.89 -18.25 -17.86
N ARG A 150 0.99 -17.56 -19.01
CA ARG A 150 -0.09 -16.85 -19.71
C ARG A 150 -0.99 -16.03 -18.74
N PRO A 151 -0.41 -15.05 -18.03
CA PRO A 151 -1.20 -14.23 -17.10
C PRO A 151 -2.27 -13.44 -17.87
N ASN A 152 -3.46 -13.30 -17.28
CA ASN A 152 -4.51 -12.44 -17.80
C ASN A 152 -4.24 -10.96 -17.49
N ILE A 153 -3.69 -10.69 -16.30
CA ILE A 153 -3.43 -9.36 -15.78
C ILE A 153 -2.03 -9.32 -15.19
N VAL A 154 -1.31 -8.21 -15.42
CA VAL A 154 0.01 -7.96 -14.86
C VAL A 154 -0.03 -6.68 -14.02
N PHE A 155 0.33 -6.81 -12.74
CA PHE A 155 0.61 -5.68 -11.86
C PHE A 155 2.13 -5.50 -11.75
N HIS A 156 2.64 -4.37 -12.25
CA HIS A 156 4.06 -4.09 -12.26
C HIS A 156 4.46 -3.19 -11.07
N ALA A 157 5.17 -3.76 -10.10
CA ALA A 157 5.70 -3.05 -8.93
C ALA A 157 7.22 -3.22 -8.78
N ALA A 158 7.90 -3.75 -9.79
CA ALA A 158 9.36 -3.91 -9.78
C ALA A 158 10.03 -2.58 -10.13
N ALA A 159 10.48 -1.83 -9.12
CA ALA A 159 11.19 -0.57 -9.31
C ALA A 159 12.20 -0.32 -8.19
N HIS A 160 13.27 0.40 -8.53
CA HIS A 160 14.11 1.00 -7.50
C HIS A 160 13.40 2.23 -6.93
N LYS A 161 13.30 2.30 -5.59
CA LYS A 161 12.51 3.33 -4.88
C LYS A 161 13.35 4.36 -4.13
N HIS A 162 14.66 4.16 -4.01
CA HIS A 162 15.54 5.00 -3.19
C HIS A 162 16.27 6.01 -4.06
N VAL A 163 15.73 7.24 -4.13
CA VAL A 163 16.27 8.33 -4.97
C VAL A 163 17.77 8.59 -4.73
N PRO A 164 18.28 8.75 -3.48
CA PRO A 164 19.70 9.00 -3.28
C PRO A 164 20.60 7.84 -3.75
N LEU A 165 20.09 6.60 -3.73
CA LEU A 165 20.85 5.46 -4.25
C LEU A 165 20.89 5.47 -5.78
N MET A 166 19.82 5.91 -6.45
CA MET A 166 19.76 5.97 -7.90
C MET A 166 20.53 7.15 -8.48
N GLU A 167 20.58 8.28 -7.78
CA GLU A 167 21.45 9.42 -8.15
C GLU A 167 22.93 9.02 -8.17
N ASN A 168 23.35 8.15 -7.24
CA ASN A 168 24.71 7.64 -7.18
C ASN A 168 24.98 6.46 -8.12
N ASN A 169 23.94 5.88 -8.75
CA ASN A 169 24.05 4.71 -9.63
C ASN A 169 23.23 4.92 -10.92
N PRO A 170 23.54 5.95 -11.73
CA PRO A 170 22.72 6.34 -12.89
C PRO A 170 22.76 5.36 -14.06
N SER A 171 23.77 4.47 -14.11
CA SER A 171 23.99 3.50 -15.19
C SER A 171 23.39 2.11 -14.93
N ASN A 172 22.53 1.98 -13.90
CA ASN A 172 21.97 0.69 -13.47
C ASN A 172 20.79 0.24 -14.32
#